data_AF-A0A821BA36-F1
#
_entry.id   AF-A0A821BA36-F1
#
_cell.length_a   1.000
_cell.length_b   1.000
_cell.length_c   1.000
_cell.angle_alpha   90.00
_cell.angle_beta   90.00
_cell.angle_gamma   90.00
#
_symmetry.space_group_name_H-M   'P 1'
#
loop_
_entity.id
_entity.type
_entity.pdbx_description
1 polymer ?
#
loop_
_entity_poly.entity_id
_entity_poly.type
_entity_poly.pdbx_seq_one_letter_code
_entity_poly.pdbx_strand_id
1 'polypeptide(L)'
;MISPKLPTPTYFLFEKSNGKSVWFDSGAAFPIAGEVVEVTRNRISIKSLVNGKTFVFGIDETNRFGIRIPLPPEGVNDMITMSDLSEASILWNIKVRYDHRQFYTYIGSILVAVNPYYMYHDMYSIDYVRKYENALVLHAYPA
;
A
#
# COMPACT_ATOMS: atom_id res chain seq x y z
N MET A 1 -16.05 10.20 16.32
CA MET A 1 -14.80 9.94 15.57
C MET A 1 -14.43 8.49 15.81
N ILE A 2 -14.53 7.64 14.80
CA ILE A 2 -14.27 6.19 14.91
C ILE A 2 -12.83 6.00 14.44
N SER A 3 -11.92 5.65 15.34
CA SER A 3 -10.53 5.32 14.98
C SER A 3 -10.53 4.10 14.05
N PRO A 4 -9.63 4.03 13.04
CA PRO A 4 -9.55 2.88 12.15
C PRO A 4 -9.23 1.64 12.96
N LYS A 5 -10.13 0.63 12.93
CA LYS A 5 -9.84 -0.67 13.54
C LYS A 5 -8.83 -1.39 12.65
N LEU A 6 -7.64 -1.63 13.19
CA LEU A 6 -6.69 -2.58 12.64
C LEU A 6 -7.38 -3.93 12.37
N PRO A 7 -6.98 -4.66 11.31
CA PRO A 7 -7.43 -6.04 11.13
C PRO A 7 -7.15 -6.85 12.40
N THR A 8 -8.12 -7.69 12.78
CA THR A 8 -8.16 -8.43 14.05
C THR A 8 -6.83 -9.14 14.35
N PRO A 9 -6.27 -9.01 15.58
CA PRO A 9 -4.94 -9.49 15.86
C PRO A 9 -4.92 -11.03 15.82
N THR A 10 -4.13 -11.58 14.90
CA THR A 10 -3.66 -12.96 15.01
C THR A 10 -2.39 -12.90 15.84
N TYR A 11 -2.39 -13.46 17.04
CA TYR A 11 -1.20 -13.50 17.89
C TYR A 11 -0.12 -14.31 17.17
N PHE A 12 0.93 -13.65 16.67
CA PHE A 12 2.04 -14.32 15.99
C PHE A 12 3.05 -14.85 17.01
N LEU A 13 3.54 -16.06 16.77
CA LEU A 13 4.74 -16.57 17.44
C LEU A 13 5.95 -15.85 16.82
N PHE A 14 6.49 -14.87 17.54
CA PHE A 14 7.45 -13.88 17.01
C PHE A 14 8.88 -14.40 16.76
N GLU A 15 9.24 -15.61 17.22
CA GLU A 15 10.61 -16.15 17.11
C GLU A 15 11.09 -16.42 15.67
N LYS A 16 10.20 -16.43 14.67
CA LYS A 16 10.53 -16.58 13.24
C LYS A 16 9.89 -15.50 12.36
N SER A 17 9.95 -14.24 12.78
CA SER A 17 9.30 -13.13 12.09
C SER A 17 10.22 -12.17 11.34
N ASN A 18 11.55 -12.38 11.36
CA ASN A 18 12.47 -11.59 10.53
C ASN A 18 12.09 -11.66 9.05
N GLY A 19 12.11 -10.50 8.37
CA GLY A 19 11.72 -10.34 6.98
C GLY A 19 10.20 -10.30 6.73
N LYS A 20 9.36 -10.40 7.78
CA LYS A 20 7.91 -10.31 7.59
C LYS A 20 7.48 -8.86 7.36
N SER A 21 6.60 -8.69 6.37
CA SER A 21 5.92 -7.43 6.10
C SER A 21 4.78 -7.22 7.09
N VAL A 22 4.75 -6.05 7.72
CA VAL A 22 3.78 -5.72 8.77
C VAL A 22 3.22 -4.31 8.61
N TRP A 23 1.99 -4.14 9.10
CA TRP A 23 1.40 -2.86 9.45
C TRP A 23 1.73 -2.56 10.91
N PHE A 24 2.22 -1.35 11.20
CA PHE A 24 2.51 -0.94 12.57
C PHE A 24 2.13 0.52 12.81
N ASP A 25 1.85 0.86 14.07
CA ASP A 25 1.60 2.22 14.50
C ASP A 25 2.94 2.92 14.81
N SER A 26 3.19 4.05 14.15
CA SER A 26 4.39 4.88 14.35
C SER A 26 4.15 6.09 15.26
N GLY A 27 2.95 6.22 15.83
CA GLY A 27 2.42 7.45 16.43
C GLY A 27 1.77 8.39 15.42
N ALA A 28 1.64 7.96 14.16
CA ALA A 28 0.91 8.67 13.12
C ALA A 28 -0.60 8.37 13.23
N ALA A 29 -1.43 9.18 12.58
CA ALA A 29 -2.88 8.96 12.58
C ALA A 29 -3.33 7.62 11.93
N PHE A 30 -2.44 6.97 11.16
CA PHE A 30 -2.73 5.75 10.41
C PHE A 30 -1.56 4.75 10.49
N PRO A 31 -1.85 3.43 10.41
CA PRO A 31 -0.81 2.40 10.34
C PRO A 31 0.06 2.55 9.09
N ILE A 32 1.37 2.30 9.23
CA ILE A 32 2.32 2.40 8.12
C ILE A 32 2.99 1.07 7.82
N ALA A 33 3.45 0.92 6.57
CA ALA A 33 4.11 -0.30 6.11
C ALA A 33 5.53 -0.41 6.67
N GLY A 34 5.87 -1.60 7.17
CA GLY A 34 7.20 -1.91 7.67
C GLY A 34 7.62 -3.35 7.39
N GLU A 35 8.90 -3.60 7.67
CA GLU A 35 9.51 -4.92 7.64
C GLU A 35 10.18 -5.20 8.98
N VAL A 36 9.93 -6.38 9.55
CA VAL A 36 10.58 -6.82 10.77
C VAL A 36 12.05 -7.13 10.48
N VAL A 37 12.94 -6.36 11.09
CA VAL A 37 14.40 -6.51 10.92
C VAL A 37 14.96 -7.49 11.95
N GLU A 38 14.54 -7.34 13.19
CA GLU A 38 15.09 -8.10 14.31
C GLU A 38 14.02 -8.30 15.38
N VAL A 39 13.99 -9.52 15.92
CA VAL A 39 13.22 -9.85 17.10
C VAL A 39 14.15 -10.36 18.19
N THR A 40 14.09 -9.70 19.34
CA THR A 40 14.74 -10.13 20.58
C THR A 40 13.65 -10.60 21.55
N ARG A 41 14.03 -11.12 22.73
CA ARG A 41 13.06 -11.65 23.71
C ARG A 41 11.98 -10.66 24.11
N ASN A 42 12.32 -9.36 24.22
CA ASN A 42 11.42 -8.34 24.75
C ASN A 42 11.19 -7.17 23.79
N ARG A 43 11.85 -7.16 22.62
CA ARG A 43 11.78 -6.04 21.68
C ARG A 43 11.70 -6.52 20.25
N ILE A 44 10.97 -5.78 19.43
CA ILE A 44 10.88 -5.94 17.99
C ILE A 44 11.33 -4.67 17.29
N SER A 45 12.20 -4.82 16.30
CA SER A 45 12.73 -3.73 15.47
C SER A 45 12.08 -3.80 14.08
N ILE A 46 11.38 -2.75 13.69
CA ILE A 46 10.66 -2.66 12.41
C ILE A 46 11.25 -1.50 11.60
N LYS A 47 11.70 -1.78 10.38
CA LYS A 47 12.12 -0.74 9.43
C LYS A 47 10.92 -0.26 8.64
N SER A 48 10.63 1.04 8.71
CA SER A 48 9.58 1.66 7.91
C SER A 48 9.94 1.62 6.43
N LEU A 49 8.97 1.22 5.59
CA LEU A 49 9.10 1.31 4.14
C LEU A 49 8.82 2.71 3.60
N VAL A 50 8.28 3.62 4.43
CA VAL A 50 7.93 4.99 4.03
C VAL A 50 9.16 5.90 4.05
N ASN A 51 9.97 5.80 5.10
CA ASN A 51 11.11 6.70 5.32
C ASN A 51 12.42 5.98 5.66
N GLY A 52 12.43 4.64 5.69
CA GLY A 52 13.61 3.85 6.02
C GLY A 52 14.02 3.85 7.50
N LYS A 53 13.31 4.60 8.36
CA LYS A 53 13.61 4.68 9.80
C LYS A 53 13.25 3.38 10.52
N THR A 54 14.11 2.95 11.43
CA THR A 54 13.84 1.81 12.31
C THR A 54 13.13 2.27 13.58
N PHE A 55 12.06 1.58 13.93
CA PHE A 55 11.27 1.75 15.14
C PHE A 55 11.45 0.51 16.01
N VAL A 56 11.57 0.71 17.32
CA VAL A 56 11.76 -0.37 18.29
C VAL A 56 10.60 -0.36 19.27
N PHE A 57 9.88 -1.47 19.36
CA PHE A 57 8.72 -1.65 20.22
C PHE A 57 9.00 -2.70 21.28
N GLY A 58 8.36 -2.57 22.45
CA GLY A 58 8.30 -3.65 23.43
C GLY A 58 7.38 -4.76 22.94
N ILE A 59 7.70 -6.02 23.25
CA ILE A 59 6.75 -7.12 23.02
C ILE A 59 5.80 -7.13 24.22
N ASP A 60 4.68 -6.44 24.09
CA ASP A 60 3.59 -6.37 25.06
C ASP A 60 2.23 -6.40 24.34
N GLU A 61 1.15 -6.58 25.08
CA GLU A 61 -0.21 -6.69 24.51
C GLU A 61 -0.74 -5.36 23.93
N THR A 62 -0.07 -4.25 24.18
CA THR A 62 -0.51 -2.91 23.72
C THR A 62 -0.07 -2.63 22.29
N ASN A 63 1.06 -3.20 21.87
CA ASN A 63 1.59 -3.03 20.52
C ASN A 63 0.87 -3.95 19.53
N ARG A 64 0.09 -3.33 18.64
CA ARG A 64 -0.67 -4.04 17.60
C ARG A 64 0.07 -4.01 16.27
N PHE A 65 0.50 -5.19 15.83
CA PHE A 65 1.07 -5.40 14.50
C PHE A 65 0.09 -6.18 13.64
N GLY A 66 -0.21 -5.69 12.44
CA GLY A 66 -0.97 -6.41 11.43
C GLY A 66 -0.04 -7.11 10.45
N ILE A 67 -0.41 -8.30 9.94
CA ILE A 67 0.27 -8.81 8.74
C ILE A 67 -0.03 -7.85 7.60
N ARG A 68 1.01 -7.51 6.84
CA ARG A 68 0.87 -6.85 5.55
C ARG A 68 1.16 -7.85 4.44
N ILE A 69 0.24 -7.93 3.47
CA ILE A 69 0.46 -8.66 2.23
C ILE A 69 1.32 -7.77 1.31
N PRO A 70 2.52 -8.22 0.88
CA PRO A 70 3.33 -7.46 -0.06
C PRO A 70 2.59 -7.21 -1.38
N LEU A 71 2.78 -6.01 -1.93
CA LEU A 71 2.28 -5.66 -3.25
C LEU A 71 3.36 -5.95 -4.30
N PRO A 72 3.00 -6.08 -5.59
CA PRO A 72 3.96 -6.00 -6.68
C PRO A 72 4.81 -4.72 -6.59
N PRO A 73 6.03 -4.69 -7.16
CA PRO A 73 6.92 -3.52 -7.10
C PRO A 73 6.25 -2.22 -7.58
N GLU A 74 5.49 -2.29 -8.67
CA GLU A 74 4.75 -1.14 -9.23
C GLU A 74 3.35 -0.94 -8.63
N GLY A 75 2.96 -1.76 -7.66
CA GLY A 75 1.61 -1.80 -7.13
C GLY A 75 0.61 -2.50 -8.04
N VAL A 76 -0.68 -2.33 -7.74
CA VAL A 76 -1.81 -3.01 -8.40
C VAL A 76 -2.68 -1.97 -9.09
N ASN A 77 -2.93 -2.14 -10.39
CA ASN A 77 -3.69 -1.16 -11.19
C ASN A 77 -5.18 -1.12 -10.82
N ASP A 78 -5.80 -2.27 -10.57
CA ASP A 78 -7.18 -2.37 -10.10
C ASP A 78 -7.23 -2.93 -8.69
N MET A 79 -7.56 -2.10 -7.71
CA MET A 79 -7.46 -2.47 -6.31
C MET A 79 -8.47 -3.54 -5.89
N ILE A 80 -9.56 -3.80 -6.65
CA ILE A 80 -10.49 -4.90 -6.31
C ILE A 80 -9.82 -6.27 -6.39
N THR A 81 -8.68 -6.39 -7.09
CA THR A 81 -7.92 -7.64 -7.19
C THR A 81 -6.97 -7.83 -6.00
N MET A 82 -6.84 -6.84 -5.11
CA MET A 82 -6.05 -6.97 -3.89
C MET A 82 -6.76 -7.86 -2.88
N SER A 83 -6.01 -8.73 -2.21
CA SER A 83 -6.53 -9.60 -1.16
C SER A 83 -6.81 -8.86 0.15
N ASP A 84 -6.25 -7.67 0.34
CA ASP A 84 -6.47 -6.80 1.49
C ASP A 84 -6.93 -5.42 1.00
N LEU A 85 -8.20 -5.11 1.27
CA LEU A 85 -8.87 -3.85 0.92
C LEU A 85 -8.99 -2.90 2.12
N SER A 86 -8.16 -3.07 3.15
CA SER A 86 -8.09 -2.11 4.26
C SER A 86 -7.62 -0.73 3.78
N GLU A 87 -8.02 0.31 4.51
CA GLU A 87 -7.60 1.69 4.23
C GLU A 87 -6.08 1.83 4.13
N ALA A 88 -5.33 1.17 5.02
CA ALA A 88 -3.87 1.18 5.02
C ALA A 88 -3.30 0.56 3.73
N SER A 89 -3.86 -0.56 3.28
CA SER A 89 -3.44 -1.25 2.05
C SER A 89 -3.78 -0.45 0.79
N ILE A 90 -4.95 0.17 0.73
CA ILE A 90 -5.37 1.05 -0.37
C ILE A 90 -4.43 2.27 -0.47
N LEU A 91 -4.20 2.98 0.63
CA LEU A 91 -3.32 4.14 0.66
C LEU A 91 -1.88 3.78 0.29
N TRP A 92 -1.41 2.63 0.76
CA TRP A 92 -0.08 2.13 0.41
C TRP A 92 0.05 1.79 -1.07
N ASN A 93 -0.96 1.16 -1.68
CA ASN A 93 -0.94 0.92 -3.12
C ASN A 93 -0.88 2.22 -3.92
N ILE A 94 -1.68 3.22 -3.53
CA ILE A 94 -1.65 4.55 -4.15
C ILE A 94 -0.24 5.17 -4.03
N LYS A 95 0.39 5.10 -2.86
CA LYS A 95 1.76 5.61 -2.65
C LYS A 95 2.78 4.90 -3.55
N VAL A 96 2.75 3.57 -3.59
CA VAL A 96 3.66 2.77 -4.42
C VAL A 96 3.50 3.14 -5.90
N ARG A 97 2.26 3.24 -6.39
CA ARG A 97 1.97 3.62 -7.78
C ARG A 97 2.42 5.04 -8.09
N TYR A 98 2.19 5.98 -7.18
CA TYR A 98 2.64 7.36 -7.32
C TYR A 98 4.17 7.45 -7.44
N ASP A 99 4.91 6.69 -6.62
CA ASP A 99 6.38 6.63 -6.70
C ASP A 99 6.87 6.09 -8.04
N HIS A 100 6.07 5.24 -8.70
CA HIS A 100 6.33 4.72 -10.05
C HIS A 100 5.71 5.58 -11.17
N ARG A 101 5.30 6.82 -10.88
CA ARG A 101 4.66 7.76 -11.83
C ARG A 101 3.36 7.23 -12.45
N GLN A 102 2.65 6.36 -11.74
CA GLN A 102 1.35 5.83 -12.13
C GLN A 102 0.24 6.57 -11.36
N PHE A 103 -0.20 7.70 -11.91
CA PHE A 103 -1.09 8.65 -11.23
C PHE A 103 -2.58 8.27 -11.24
N TYR A 104 -2.95 7.25 -12.01
CA TYR A 104 -4.31 6.78 -12.21
C TYR A 104 -4.41 5.32 -11.76
N THR A 105 -5.37 5.03 -10.89
CA THR A 105 -5.56 3.71 -10.26
C THR A 105 -7.05 3.38 -10.19
N TYR A 106 -7.42 2.20 -10.66
CA TYR A 106 -8.80 1.71 -10.63
C TYR A 106 -9.15 1.11 -9.26
N ILE A 107 -10.43 1.27 -8.92
CA ILE A 107 -11.12 0.55 -7.85
C ILE A 107 -12.41 0.03 -8.48
N GLY A 108 -12.29 -1.05 -9.26
CA GLY A 108 -13.35 -1.55 -10.11
C GLY A 108 -13.78 -0.47 -11.11
N SER A 109 -15.02 -0.01 -10.99
CA SER A 109 -15.58 1.01 -11.88
C SER A 109 -15.16 2.44 -11.55
N ILE A 110 -14.53 2.68 -10.40
CA ILE A 110 -14.09 4.01 -9.97
C ILE A 110 -12.63 4.21 -10.37
N LEU A 111 -12.29 5.40 -10.86
CA LEU A 111 -10.91 5.78 -11.13
C LEU A 111 -10.44 6.83 -10.12
N VAL A 112 -9.36 6.54 -9.40
CA VAL A 112 -8.67 7.48 -8.51
C VAL A 112 -7.51 8.12 -9.26
N ALA A 113 -7.48 9.45 -9.28
CA ALA A 113 -6.39 10.24 -9.86
C ALA A 113 -5.66 11.03 -8.76
N VAL A 114 -4.34 10.93 -8.70
CA VAL A 114 -3.49 11.66 -7.75
C VAL A 114 -2.64 12.67 -8.51
N ASN A 115 -2.82 13.96 -8.19
CA ASN A 115 -2.11 15.03 -8.90
C ASN A 115 -0.58 14.95 -8.67
N PRO A 116 0.25 14.85 -9.74
CA PRO A 116 1.71 14.89 -9.60
C PRO A 116 2.24 16.28 -9.18
N TYR A 117 1.47 17.35 -9.34
CA TYR A 117 1.88 18.75 -9.16
C TYR A 117 3.05 19.20 -10.07
N TYR A 118 3.35 18.43 -11.12
CA TYR A 118 4.26 18.79 -12.19
C TYR A 118 3.72 18.27 -13.53
N MET A 119 4.16 18.87 -14.64
CA MET A 119 3.80 18.38 -15.96
C MET A 119 4.46 17.04 -16.23
N TYR A 120 3.65 16.02 -16.48
CA TYR A 120 4.11 14.72 -16.93
C TYR A 120 3.85 14.59 -18.43
N HIS A 121 4.82 15.01 -19.23
CA HIS A 121 4.68 15.22 -20.68
C HIS A 121 4.24 13.95 -21.44
N ASP A 122 4.56 12.77 -20.93
CA ASP A 122 4.27 11.49 -21.58
C ASP A 122 2.77 11.12 -21.61
N MET A 123 1.93 11.78 -20.79
CA MET A 123 0.47 11.51 -20.75
C MET A 123 -0.39 12.53 -21.49
N TYR A 124 0.17 13.68 -21.87
CA TYR A 124 -0.60 14.79 -22.47
C TYR A 124 -0.19 15.08 -23.91
N SER A 125 0.23 14.05 -24.65
CA SER A 125 0.59 14.16 -26.06
C SER A 125 -0.54 13.69 -26.98
N ILE A 126 -0.56 14.21 -28.21
CA ILE A 126 -1.49 13.75 -29.25
C ILE A 126 -1.31 12.26 -29.52
N ASP A 127 -0.06 11.77 -29.48
CA ASP A 127 0.24 10.35 -29.67
C ASP A 127 -0.36 9.49 -28.55
N TYR A 128 -0.36 10.00 -27.31
CA TYR A 128 -1.02 9.33 -26.19
C TYR A 128 -2.53 9.29 -26.36
N VAL A 129 -3.16 10.39 -26.81
CA VAL A 129 -4.60 10.42 -27.12
C VAL A 129 -4.95 9.38 -28.20
N ARG A 130 -4.20 9.35 -29.31
CA ARG A 130 -4.39 8.41 -30.42
C ARG A 130 -4.27 6.95 -29.98
N LYS A 131 -3.36 6.65 -29.05
CA LYS A 131 -3.21 5.30 -28.49
C LYS A 131 -4.50 4.79 -27.86
N TYR A 132 -5.27 5.65 -27.19
CA TYR A 132 -6.49 5.26 -26.48
C TYR A 132 -7.79 5.51 -27.27
N GLU A 133 -7.72 6.28 -28.36
CA GLU A 133 -8.85 6.56 -29.26
C GLU A 133 -9.55 5.29 -29.76
N ASN A 134 -8.80 4.25 -30.10
CA ASN A 134 -9.35 2.95 -30.54
C ASN A 134 -9.48 1.91 -29.41
N ALA A 135 -8.80 2.11 -28.29
CA ALA A 135 -8.85 1.18 -27.15
C ALA A 135 -10.17 1.29 -26.37
N LEU A 136 -10.76 2.49 -26.31
CA LEU A 136 -12.08 2.73 -25.70
C LEU A 136 -13.21 2.03 -26.46
N VAL A 137 -13.04 1.75 -27.74
CA VAL A 137 -14.06 1.09 -28.58
C VAL A 137 -14.07 -0.44 -28.37
N LEU A 138 -12.95 -1.05 -27.99
CA LEU A 138 -12.84 -2.52 -27.87
C LEU A 138 -13.16 -3.09 -26.48
N HIS A 139 -13.20 -2.27 -25.43
CA HIS A 139 -13.55 -2.71 -24.06
C HIS A 139 -14.95 -2.30 -23.60
N ALA A 140 -15.74 -1.61 -24.45
CA ALA A 140 -17.04 -1.09 -24.04
C ALA A 140 -18.18 -2.12 -24.03
N TYR A 141 -18.13 -3.21 -24.80
CA TYR A 141 -19.18 -4.26 -24.76
C TYR A 141 -18.67 -5.60 -25.33
N PRO A 142 -18.60 -6.70 -24.55
CA PRO A 142 -18.76 -8.04 -25.11
C PRO A 142 -20.27 -8.38 -25.19
N ALA A 143 -20.67 -8.90 -26.35
CA ALA A 143 -22.00 -9.48 -26.59
C ALA A 143 -22.22 -10.77 -25.80
#